data_AF-A0A507EAM1-F1
#
_entry.id   AF-A0A507EAM1-F1
#
_cell.length_a   1.000
_cell.length_b   1.000
_cell.length_c   1.000
_cell.angle_alpha   90.00
_cell.angle_beta   90.00
_cell.angle_gamma   90.00
#
_symmetry.space_group_name_H-M   'P 1'
#
loop_
_entity.id
_entity.type
_entity.pdbx_description
1 polymer ?
#
loop_
_entity_poly.entity_id
_entity_poly.type
_entity_poly.pdbx_seq_one_letter_code
_entity_poly.pdbx_strand_id
1 'polypeptide(L)'
;MALPPELPPSPADCVTVDPSSFTFSSDLSNGAPIPPSHPTPQQTADHAHIQHAARLLQSDQVVAFPTETVYGLAANALCANAVAKIYHAKGRPSDNPLIVHISSLAMLKSILPPETPDVPAIYAAVVAKAWPGALTILVPRGPQVPLAVTGGHSTVAVRFPSHPIARALIDACGFPLAAPSANTSGRPSPTLAAHVMLDLGARIPLVIDGGPCGGGVESTVLDGLASPPVVLRPGGVTVEMLKTIPGMENLRVYKKDFVDSGMEAAPTTPGMKYRHYTPEAEVVVFELAQDTIEPHTTHCNPTQLRCAVNQEAIRLLNSTDHKIGILRTTPDPGPSDTDTPLSQNPRIEQIYLGASPDSVAKELFRALREMEHRKVGVILVEGVTEEREGLAVMNRIRKAASRIHIVS
;
A
#
# COMPACT_ATOMS: atom_id res chain seq x y z
N MET A 1 26.37 -33.45 -8.70
CA MET A 1 26.59 -33.21 -7.26
C MET A 1 25.41 -32.37 -6.79
N ALA A 2 24.49 -32.95 -6.01
CA ALA A 2 23.32 -32.23 -5.52
C ALA A 2 23.78 -31.14 -4.55
N LEU A 3 23.26 -29.92 -4.70
CA LEU A 3 23.45 -28.86 -3.72
C LEU A 3 22.92 -29.35 -2.36
N PRO A 4 23.65 -29.13 -1.26
CA PRO A 4 23.15 -29.50 0.06
C PRO A 4 21.82 -28.78 0.33
N PRO A 5 20.89 -29.41 1.06
CA PRO A 5 19.64 -28.77 1.44
C PRO A 5 19.96 -27.50 2.23
N GLU A 6 19.43 -26.36 1.78
CA GLU A 6 19.54 -25.10 2.51
C GLU A 6 18.99 -25.31 3.93
N LEU A 7 19.81 -24.98 4.94
CA LEU A 7 19.34 -24.89 6.32
C LEU A 7 18.11 -23.98 6.36
N PRO A 8 17.06 -24.32 7.14
CA PRO A 8 15.93 -23.42 7.31
C PRO A 8 16.47 -22.06 7.78
N PRO A 9 16.05 -20.95 7.15
CA PRO A 9 16.54 -19.63 7.54
C PRO A 9 16.26 -19.40 9.03
N SER A 10 17.22 -18.77 9.72
CA SER A 10 16.97 -18.26 11.07
C SER A 10 15.76 -17.32 11.03
N PRO A 11 14.93 -17.29 12.09
CA PRO A 11 13.88 -16.29 12.19
C PRO A 11 14.49 -14.89 12.03
N ALA A 12 13.77 -14.01 11.34
CA ALA A 12 14.19 -12.65 11.08
C ALA A 12 14.54 -11.95 12.39
N ASP A 13 15.67 -11.26 12.39
CA ASP A 13 15.91 -10.26 13.43
C ASP A 13 14.93 -9.09 13.22
N CYS A 14 14.45 -8.52 14.32
CA CYS A 14 13.63 -7.32 14.31
C CYS A 14 14.37 -6.21 15.07
N VAL A 15 14.74 -5.15 14.38
CA VAL A 15 15.47 -4.01 14.97
C VAL A 15 14.57 -2.78 14.99
N THR A 16 14.44 -2.17 16.15
CA THR A 16 13.72 -0.90 16.28
C THR A 16 14.59 0.25 15.81
N VAL A 17 14.00 1.16 15.03
CA VAL A 17 14.66 2.36 14.51
C VAL A 17 13.72 3.54 14.68
N ASP A 18 14.17 4.59 15.37
CA ASP A 18 13.37 5.81 15.50
C ASP A 18 13.43 6.63 14.19
N PRO A 19 12.29 6.91 13.52
CA PRO A 19 12.29 7.73 12.31
C PRO A 19 12.81 9.15 12.54
N SER A 20 12.73 9.69 13.77
CA SER A 20 13.23 11.02 14.11
C SER A 20 14.77 11.11 14.11
N SER A 21 15.48 9.97 14.17
CA SER A 21 16.94 9.89 14.03
C SER A 21 17.44 10.29 12.65
N PHE A 22 16.56 10.42 11.64
CA PHE A 22 16.92 10.80 10.28
C PHE A 22 16.16 12.05 9.86
N THR A 23 16.88 13.16 9.73
CA THR A 23 16.30 14.43 9.26
C THR A 23 16.88 14.79 7.90
N PHE A 24 16.07 15.32 7.01
CA PHE A 24 16.52 15.75 5.69
C PHE A 24 16.35 17.26 5.63
N SER A 25 17.46 18.01 5.58
CA SER A 25 17.44 19.48 5.58
C SER A 25 16.53 19.98 4.46
N SER A 26 15.56 20.81 4.79
CA SER A 26 14.61 21.39 3.84
C SER A 26 15.16 22.67 3.21
N ASP A 27 16.46 22.73 2.90
CA ASP A 27 17.07 23.93 2.31
C ASP A 27 16.61 24.10 0.85
N LEU A 28 15.31 24.41 0.71
CA LEU A 28 14.60 24.80 -0.50
C LEU A 28 14.98 26.23 -0.92
N SER A 29 15.88 26.88 -0.17
CA SER A 29 16.43 28.22 -0.41
C SER A 29 17.09 28.37 -1.79
N ASN A 30 17.51 27.26 -2.40
CA ASN A 30 18.07 27.22 -3.77
C ASN A 30 17.02 26.96 -4.87
N GLY A 31 15.72 26.96 -4.57
CA GLY A 31 14.67 26.67 -5.56
C GLY A 31 14.63 25.22 -6.05
N ALA A 32 15.35 24.30 -5.38
CA ALA A 32 15.31 22.88 -5.69
C ALA A 32 13.96 22.29 -5.23
N PRO A 33 13.20 21.61 -6.10
CA PRO A 33 11.85 21.17 -5.78
C PRO A 33 11.78 19.99 -4.79
N ILE A 34 12.93 19.40 -4.42
CA ILE A 34 13.02 18.14 -3.67
C ILE A 34 14.16 18.21 -2.64
N PRO A 35 13.97 17.69 -1.41
CA PRO A 35 15.00 17.64 -0.37
C PRO A 35 16.24 16.80 -0.76
N PRO A 36 17.41 17.04 -0.14
CA PRO A 36 18.66 16.34 -0.45
C PRO A 36 18.56 14.84 -0.19
N SER A 37 19.45 14.07 -0.84
CA SER A 37 19.53 12.61 -0.75
C SER A 37 19.93 12.12 0.64
N HIS A 38 20.91 12.80 1.24
CA HIS A 38 21.54 12.36 2.48
C HIS A 38 20.81 12.90 3.71
N PRO A 39 20.58 12.06 4.74
CA PRO A 39 20.11 12.54 6.03
C PRO A 39 21.21 13.38 6.69
N THR A 40 20.81 14.38 7.47
CA THR A 40 21.70 15.14 8.35
C THR A 40 22.31 14.17 9.36
N PRO A 41 23.64 14.07 9.47
CA PRO A 41 24.27 13.04 10.29
C PRO A 41 23.91 13.18 11.77
N GLN A 42 23.49 12.09 12.39
CA GLN A 42 23.51 11.93 13.85
C GLN A 42 24.09 10.55 14.15
N GLN A 43 25.27 10.44 14.76
CA GLN A 43 25.84 9.12 15.08
C GLN A 43 25.03 8.45 16.20
N THR A 44 23.99 7.69 15.84
CA THR A 44 23.09 6.97 16.77
C THR A 44 23.11 5.46 16.54
N ALA A 45 22.57 4.68 17.49
CA ALA A 45 22.38 3.24 17.31
C ALA A 45 21.52 2.92 16.07
N ASP A 46 20.55 3.78 15.75
CA ASP A 46 19.71 3.67 14.57
C ASP A 46 20.51 3.72 13.26
N HIS A 47 21.57 4.53 13.20
CA HIS A 47 22.45 4.55 12.04
C HIS A 47 23.16 3.20 11.86
N ALA A 48 23.56 2.55 12.95
CA ALA A 48 24.16 1.21 12.87
C ALA A 48 23.17 0.16 12.36
N HIS A 49 21.90 0.23 12.78
CA HIS A 49 20.83 -0.63 12.25
C HIS A 49 20.59 -0.41 10.75
N ILE A 50 20.52 0.84 10.29
CA ILE A 50 20.41 1.16 8.86
C ILE A 50 21.61 0.64 8.08
N GLN A 51 22.82 0.84 8.58
CA GLN A 51 24.04 0.35 7.94
C GLN A 51 24.10 -1.19 7.90
N HIS A 52 23.58 -1.87 8.92
CA HIS A 52 23.44 -3.32 8.91
C HIS A 52 22.45 -3.79 7.83
N ALA A 53 21.28 -3.17 7.76
CA ALA A 53 20.29 -3.44 6.72
C ALA A 53 20.83 -3.18 5.30
N ALA A 54 21.58 -2.08 5.12
CA ALA A 54 22.22 -1.76 3.85
C ALA A 54 23.25 -2.82 3.43
N ARG A 55 24.05 -3.34 4.36
CA ARG A 55 25.00 -4.45 4.08
C ARG A 55 24.29 -5.74 3.66
N LEU A 56 23.13 -6.05 4.27
CA LEU A 56 22.32 -7.20 3.84
C LEU A 56 21.83 -7.01 2.40
N LEU A 57 21.29 -5.84 2.07
CA LEU A 57 20.83 -5.51 0.71
C LEU A 57 21.97 -5.50 -0.32
N GLN A 58 23.16 -5.02 0.06
CA GLN A 58 24.39 -5.09 -0.75
C GLN A 58 24.86 -6.52 -0.99
N SER A 59 24.53 -7.44 -0.09
CA SER A 59 24.81 -8.88 -0.19
C SER A 59 23.66 -9.66 -0.85
N ASP A 60 22.86 -8.97 -1.68
CA ASP A 60 21.69 -9.48 -2.39
C ASP A 60 20.63 -10.13 -1.48
N GLN A 61 20.56 -9.78 -0.19
CA GLN A 61 19.48 -10.22 0.69
C GLN A 61 18.25 -9.32 0.58
N VAL A 62 17.17 -9.70 1.25
CA VAL A 62 15.93 -8.91 1.35
C VAL A 62 15.77 -8.33 2.75
N VAL A 63 15.23 -7.12 2.86
CA VAL A 63 14.96 -6.47 4.16
C VAL A 63 13.58 -5.86 4.13
N ALA A 64 12.78 -6.08 5.18
CA ALA A 64 11.52 -5.36 5.33
C ALA A 64 11.72 -4.03 6.06
N PHE A 65 11.07 -2.97 5.57
CA PHE A 65 11.24 -1.62 6.09
C PHE A 65 9.94 -0.82 6.02
N PRO A 66 9.73 0.16 6.92
CA PRO A 66 8.54 1.00 6.92
C PRO A 66 8.59 2.05 5.81
N THR A 67 7.41 2.41 5.29
CA THR A 67 7.19 3.63 4.49
C THR A 67 6.03 4.42 5.07
N GLU A 68 5.75 5.60 4.54
CA GLU A 68 4.57 6.39 4.93
C GLU A 68 3.26 5.72 4.51
N THR A 69 3.30 4.74 3.58
CA THR A 69 2.10 4.01 3.13
C THR A 69 1.90 2.68 3.85
N VAL A 70 2.81 1.73 3.63
CA VAL A 70 2.78 0.34 4.11
C VAL A 70 4.22 -0.15 4.21
N TYR A 71 4.50 -1.18 4.98
CA TYR A 71 5.82 -1.81 5.01
C TYR A 71 6.15 -2.45 3.65
N GLY A 72 7.37 -2.25 3.18
CA GLY A 72 7.89 -2.80 1.92
C GLY A 72 8.94 -3.89 2.17
N LEU A 73 9.04 -4.87 1.26
CA LEU A 73 10.12 -5.87 1.25
C LEU A 73 11.13 -5.50 0.17
N ALA A 74 12.25 -4.90 0.57
CA ALA A 74 13.28 -4.41 -0.34
C ALA A 74 14.25 -5.50 -0.80
N ALA A 75 14.72 -5.35 -2.04
CA ALA A 75 15.95 -5.91 -2.57
C ALA A 75 16.61 -4.88 -3.51
N ASN A 76 17.87 -5.10 -3.87
CA ASN A 76 18.55 -4.30 -4.89
C ASN A 76 17.79 -4.36 -6.23
N ALA A 77 17.25 -3.23 -6.70
CA ALA A 77 16.47 -3.16 -7.94
C ALA A 77 17.30 -3.43 -9.20
N LEU A 78 18.63 -3.38 -9.11
CA LEU A 78 19.54 -3.59 -10.24
C LEU A 78 20.04 -5.05 -10.31
N CYS A 79 19.68 -5.89 -9.33
CA CYS A 79 20.12 -7.29 -9.26
C CYS A 79 18.93 -8.25 -9.41
N ALA A 80 18.88 -8.99 -10.51
CA ALA A 80 17.82 -9.96 -10.77
C ALA A 80 17.75 -11.07 -9.69
N ASN A 81 18.89 -11.50 -9.16
CA ASN A 81 18.95 -12.53 -8.11
C ASN A 81 18.37 -12.01 -6.78
N ALA A 82 18.69 -10.77 -6.40
CA ALA A 82 18.11 -10.14 -5.21
C ALA A 82 16.59 -9.98 -5.36
N VAL A 83 16.12 -9.53 -6.53
CA VAL A 83 14.69 -9.41 -6.85
C VAL A 83 13.97 -10.76 -6.81
N ALA A 84 14.60 -11.85 -7.26
CA ALA A 84 14.02 -13.19 -7.19
C ALA A 84 13.69 -13.61 -5.73
N LYS A 85 14.49 -13.18 -4.75
CA LYS A 85 14.23 -13.45 -3.32
C LYS A 85 12.96 -12.77 -2.81
N ILE A 86 12.58 -11.61 -3.35
CA ILE A 86 11.29 -10.97 -3.04
C ILE A 86 10.14 -11.89 -3.46
N TYR A 87 10.17 -12.38 -4.69
CA TYR A 87 9.12 -13.25 -5.23
C TYR A 87 9.04 -14.56 -4.44
N HIS A 88 10.20 -15.16 -4.13
CA HIS A 88 10.30 -16.38 -3.34
C HIS A 88 9.73 -16.21 -1.93
N ALA A 89 10.21 -15.22 -1.17
CA ALA A 89 9.76 -14.99 0.22
C ALA A 89 8.24 -14.76 0.29
N LYS A 90 7.69 -14.00 -0.65
CA LYS A 90 6.25 -13.66 -0.69
C LYS A 90 5.37 -14.76 -1.28
N GLY A 91 5.92 -15.73 -2.02
CA GLY A 91 5.13 -16.60 -2.88
C GLY A 91 4.37 -15.83 -3.97
N ARG A 92 5.03 -14.82 -4.57
CA ARG A 92 4.43 -13.90 -5.54
C ARG A 92 4.73 -14.35 -6.98
N PRO A 93 3.77 -14.29 -7.92
CA PRO A 93 4.02 -14.52 -9.35
C PRO A 93 5.06 -13.54 -9.91
N SER A 94 6.01 -14.05 -10.71
CA SER A 94 7.13 -13.27 -11.26
C SER A 94 6.73 -12.30 -12.37
N ASP A 95 5.53 -12.43 -12.94
CA ASP A 95 4.96 -11.51 -13.93
C ASP A 95 4.30 -10.28 -13.29
N ASN A 96 4.24 -10.20 -11.96
CA ASN A 96 3.64 -9.06 -11.25
C ASN A 96 4.70 -8.01 -10.87
N PRO A 97 4.80 -6.89 -11.62
CA PRO A 97 5.90 -5.93 -11.51
C PRO A 97 6.03 -5.34 -10.10
N LEU A 98 7.22 -4.81 -9.81
CA LEU A 98 7.59 -4.20 -8.54
C LEU A 98 7.76 -2.69 -8.69
N ILE A 99 7.56 -1.96 -7.59
CA ILE A 99 7.84 -0.52 -7.53
C ILE A 99 9.28 -0.33 -7.06
N VAL A 100 10.04 0.44 -7.82
CA VAL A 100 11.39 0.86 -7.48
C VAL A 100 11.33 2.11 -6.61
N HIS A 101 12.02 2.07 -5.48
CA HIS A 101 12.12 3.17 -4.53
C HIS A 101 13.51 3.83 -4.66
N ILE A 102 13.51 5.16 -4.69
CA ILE A 102 14.69 6.00 -4.85
C ILE A 102 14.82 6.99 -3.68
N SER A 103 16.04 7.46 -3.42
CA SER A 103 16.31 8.53 -2.44
C SER A 103 16.67 9.88 -3.07
N SER A 104 16.74 9.97 -4.40
CA SER A 104 17.08 11.21 -5.11
C SER A 104 16.72 11.19 -6.59
N LEU A 105 16.61 12.37 -7.21
CA LEU A 105 16.45 12.49 -8.66
C LEU A 105 17.68 12.01 -9.44
N ALA A 106 18.89 12.10 -8.85
CA ALA A 106 20.09 11.53 -9.46
C ALA A 106 20.00 10.00 -9.55
N MET A 107 19.43 9.35 -8.53
CA MET A 107 19.16 7.91 -8.54
C MET A 107 18.03 7.53 -9.51
N LEU A 108 17.03 8.40 -9.72
CA LEU A 108 16.06 8.22 -10.80
C LEU A 108 16.75 8.25 -12.16
N LYS A 109 17.58 9.27 -12.40
CA LYS A 109 18.36 9.42 -13.64
C LYS A 109 19.22 8.19 -13.92
N SER A 110 19.78 7.55 -12.89
CA SER A 110 20.57 6.33 -13.05
C SER A 110 19.76 5.07 -13.41
N ILE A 111 18.42 5.12 -13.42
CA ILE A 111 17.54 3.99 -13.86
C ILE A 111 16.74 4.27 -15.14
N LEU A 112 16.90 5.47 -15.73
CA LEU A 112 16.28 5.85 -16.99
C LEU A 112 17.13 5.43 -18.20
N PRO A 113 16.54 5.36 -19.42
CA PRO A 113 17.29 5.15 -20.64
C PRO A 113 18.27 6.31 -20.94
N PRO A 114 19.47 6.04 -21.48
CA PRO A 114 20.42 7.10 -21.85
C PRO A 114 19.85 8.15 -22.82
N GLU A 115 18.89 7.76 -23.66
CA GLU A 115 18.24 8.62 -24.66
C GLU A 115 17.21 9.58 -24.04
N THR A 116 16.71 9.24 -22.85
CA THR A 116 15.71 10.03 -22.11
C THR A 116 16.12 10.11 -20.63
N PRO A 117 17.25 10.78 -20.33
CA PRO A 117 17.91 10.67 -19.03
C PRO A 117 17.28 11.55 -17.95
N ASP A 118 16.24 12.32 -18.28
CA ASP A 118 15.54 13.20 -17.36
C ASP A 118 14.09 12.75 -17.17
N VAL A 119 13.48 13.18 -16.07
CA VAL A 119 12.07 12.86 -15.77
C VAL A 119 11.19 13.40 -16.91
N PRO A 120 10.27 12.60 -17.49
CA PRO A 120 9.37 13.09 -18.53
C PRO A 120 8.64 14.37 -18.11
N ALA A 121 8.60 15.37 -18.99
CA ALA A 121 8.13 16.72 -18.67
C ALA A 121 6.70 16.77 -18.08
N ILE A 122 5.84 15.84 -18.50
CA ILE A 122 4.47 15.66 -17.96
C ILE A 122 4.45 15.46 -16.44
N TYR A 123 5.53 14.93 -15.86
CA TYR A 123 5.62 14.69 -14.43
C TYR A 123 6.24 15.84 -13.64
N ALA A 124 6.78 16.89 -14.28
CA ALA A 124 7.56 17.92 -13.59
C ALA A 124 6.76 18.57 -12.45
N ALA A 125 5.51 18.98 -12.71
CA ALA A 125 4.66 19.62 -11.71
C ALA A 125 4.19 18.66 -10.62
N VAL A 126 3.82 17.42 -10.98
CA VAL A 126 3.32 16.44 -10.00
C VAL A 126 4.43 15.93 -9.09
N VAL A 127 5.64 15.71 -9.63
CA VAL A 127 6.82 15.31 -8.85
C VAL A 127 7.22 16.41 -7.88
N ALA A 128 7.26 17.68 -8.32
CA ALA A 128 7.59 18.80 -7.44
C ALA A 128 6.61 18.97 -6.26
N LYS A 129 5.33 18.60 -6.45
CA LYS A 129 4.29 18.77 -5.42
C LYS A 129 4.12 17.53 -4.53
N ALA A 130 4.30 16.32 -5.07
CA ALA A 130 3.93 15.08 -4.40
C ALA A 130 5.13 14.18 -4.04
N TRP A 131 6.36 14.52 -4.45
CA TRP A 131 7.57 13.83 -4.02
C TRP A 131 8.45 14.68 -3.09
N PRO A 132 9.06 14.05 -2.06
CA PRO A 132 8.88 12.67 -1.62
C PRO A 132 7.48 12.41 -1.05
N GLY A 133 6.88 11.25 -1.31
CA GLY A 133 5.55 10.91 -0.83
C GLY A 133 4.88 9.71 -1.48
N ALA A 134 3.57 9.61 -1.27
CA ALA A 134 2.73 8.46 -1.63
C ALA A 134 2.31 8.44 -3.13
N LEU A 135 3.13 9.03 -4.01
CA LEU A 135 2.96 8.97 -5.46
C LEU A 135 3.97 8.01 -6.09
N THR A 136 3.50 7.19 -7.01
CA THR A 136 4.31 6.36 -7.90
C THR A 136 4.02 6.79 -9.33
N ILE A 137 5.06 6.96 -10.14
CA ILE A 137 4.93 7.29 -11.57
C ILE A 137 5.49 6.17 -12.44
N LEU A 138 4.96 6.00 -13.65
CA LEU A 138 5.57 5.15 -14.67
C LEU A 138 6.58 5.93 -15.51
N VAL A 139 7.80 5.42 -15.62
CA VAL A 139 8.85 5.98 -16.49
C VAL A 139 9.37 4.91 -17.44
N PRO A 140 9.97 5.29 -18.59
CA PRO A 140 10.70 4.35 -19.43
C PRO A 140 11.76 3.57 -18.63
N ARG A 141 11.87 2.27 -18.88
CA ARG A 141 12.83 1.38 -18.20
C ARG A 141 14.21 1.50 -18.84
N GLY A 142 15.23 1.89 -18.07
CA GLY A 142 16.62 1.78 -18.50
C GLY A 142 17.14 0.33 -18.53
N PRO A 143 18.16 0.01 -19.36
CA PRO A 143 18.70 -1.35 -19.49
C PRO A 143 19.21 -1.98 -18.18
N GLN A 144 19.65 -1.15 -17.24
CA GLN A 144 20.14 -1.51 -15.91
C GLN A 144 19.07 -2.06 -14.97
N VAL A 145 17.78 -1.81 -15.24
CA VAL A 145 16.66 -2.37 -14.45
C VAL A 145 16.28 -3.74 -15.04
N PRO A 146 16.46 -4.86 -14.32
CA PRO A 146 16.14 -6.19 -14.83
C PRO A 146 14.65 -6.35 -15.16
N LEU A 147 14.34 -7.19 -16.17
CA LEU A 147 12.95 -7.49 -16.53
C LEU A 147 12.14 -8.12 -15.39
N ALA A 148 12.82 -8.80 -14.45
CA ALA A 148 12.19 -9.33 -13.23
C ALA A 148 11.54 -8.24 -12.36
N VAL A 149 12.01 -6.99 -12.45
CA VAL A 149 11.41 -5.85 -11.75
C VAL A 149 10.14 -5.39 -12.48
N THR A 150 10.17 -5.35 -13.81
CA THR A 150 9.08 -4.77 -14.62
C THR A 150 8.08 -5.79 -15.14
N GLY A 151 8.20 -7.08 -14.79
CA GLY A 151 7.36 -8.13 -15.36
C GLY A 151 7.49 -8.24 -16.89
N GLY A 152 8.62 -7.80 -17.45
CA GLY A 152 8.84 -7.77 -18.90
C GLY A 152 8.39 -6.47 -19.60
N HIS A 153 7.79 -5.51 -18.89
CA HIS A 153 7.33 -4.26 -19.48
C HIS A 153 8.49 -3.30 -19.83
N SER A 154 8.23 -2.42 -20.81
CA SER A 154 9.14 -1.35 -21.25
C SER A 154 9.17 -0.15 -20.31
N THR A 155 8.27 -0.10 -19.33
CA THR A 155 8.20 0.92 -18.29
C THR A 155 8.50 0.32 -16.92
N VAL A 156 8.93 1.17 -15.98
CA VAL A 156 9.16 0.83 -14.58
C VAL A 156 8.38 1.81 -13.69
N ALA A 157 7.75 1.28 -12.64
CA ALA A 157 7.08 2.08 -11.63
C ALA A 157 8.10 2.58 -10.60
N VAL A 158 8.18 3.90 -10.39
CA VAL A 158 9.14 4.51 -9.48
C VAL A 158 8.45 5.37 -8.43
N ARG A 159 8.97 5.36 -7.21
CA ARG A 159 8.51 6.16 -6.09
C ARG A 159 9.68 6.76 -5.31
N PHE A 160 9.53 8.01 -4.88
CA PHE A 160 10.39 8.61 -3.87
C PHE A 160 9.63 8.67 -2.54
N PRO A 161 9.80 7.71 -1.60
CA PRO A 161 9.06 7.69 -0.35
C PRO A 161 9.44 8.85 0.57
N SER A 162 8.49 9.37 1.35
CA SER A 162 8.75 10.44 2.33
C SER A 162 9.22 9.95 3.69
N HIS A 163 9.08 8.65 3.98
CA HIS A 163 9.44 8.09 5.28
C HIS A 163 10.95 8.21 5.57
N PRO A 164 11.36 8.78 6.73
CA PRO A 164 12.78 9.02 7.03
C PRO A 164 13.65 7.76 6.98
N ILE A 165 13.20 6.67 7.61
CA ILE A 165 13.88 5.36 7.60
C ILE A 165 14.05 4.82 6.17
N ALA A 166 12.99 4.88 5.34
CA ALA A 166 13.06 4.42 3.96
C ALA A 166 14.11 5.19 3.17
N ARG A 167 14.11 6.53 3.29
CA ARG A 167 15.06 7.39 2.60
C ARG A 167 16.50 7.13 3.06
N ALA A 168 16.71 7.03 4.38
CA ALA A 168 18.03 6.75 4.96
C ALA A 168 18.56 5.37 4.53
N LEU A 169 17.69 4.36 4.46
CA LEU A 169 18.05 3.02 3.98
C LEU A 169 18.46 3.03 2.51
N ILE A 170 17.64 3.61 1.63
CA ILE A 170 17.92 3.67 0.18
C ILE A 170 19.22 4.45 -0.08
N ASP A 171 19.40 5.57 0.63
CA ASP A 171 20.63 6.37 0.56
C ASP A 171 21.86 5.57 1.01
N ALA A 172 21.79 4.89 2.16
CA ALA A 172 22.89 4.07 2.69
C ALA A 172 23.25 2.88 1.77
N CYS A 173 22.29 2.36 1.00
CA CYS A 173 22.57 1.31 0.01
C CYS A 173 23.40 1.82 -1.17
N GLY A 174 23.18 3.08 -1.58
CA GLY A 174 23.77 3.66 -2.79
C GLY A 174 23.15 3.17 -4.11
N PHE A 175 22.03 2.44 -4.06
CA PHE A 175 21.29 1.94 -5.21
C PHE A 175 19.77 1.91 -4.95
N PRO A 176 18.94 1.95 -6.01
CA PRO A 176 17.49 1.89 -5.88
C PRO A 176 16.99 0.53 -5.37
N LEU A 177 15.89 0.54 -4.62
CA LEU A 177 15.32 -0.67 -4.00
C LEU A 177 14.00 -1.07 -4.65
N ALA A 178 13.90 -2.30 -5.17
CA ALA A 178 12.62 -2.85 -5.60
C ALA A 178 11.87 -3.31 -4.35
N ALA A 179 10.67 -2.79 -4.09
CA ALA A 179 9.94 -3.09 -2.87
C ALA A 179 8.41 -3.14 -3.08
N PRO A 180 7.80 -4.33 -3.22
CA PRO A 180 6.36 -4.49 -3.00
C PRO A 180 6.05 -4.46 -1.50
N SER A 181 4.76 -4.48 -1.14
CA SER A 181 4.31 -4.62 0.25
C SER A 181 4.90 -5.87 0.93
N ALA A 182 5.23 -5.82 2.22
CA ALA A 182 5.96 -6.88 2.95
C ALA A 182 5.06 -7.99 3.53
N ASN A 183 4.08 -8.47 2.77
CA ASN A 183 3.15 -9.54 3.17
C ASN A 183 3.30 -10.80 2.29
N THR A 184 2.79 -11.94 2.75
CA THR A 184 2.56 -13.09 1.87
C THR A 184 1.58 -12.69 0.77
N SER A 185 1.84 -13.11 -0.47
CA SER A 185 1.02 -12.73 -1.64
C SER A 185 -0.46 -13.05 -1.40
N GLY A 186 -1.34 -12.10 -1.68
CA GLY A 186 -2.80 -12.21 -1.47
C GLY A 186 -3.29 -11.61 -0.14
N ARG A 187 -2.51 -11.69 0.94
CA ARG A 187 -2.90 -11.18 2.27
C ARG A 187 -3.02 -9.64 2.31
N PRO A 188 -3.73 -9.05 3.30
CA PRO A 188 -3.74 -7.60 3.54
C PRO A 188 -2.33 -7.01 3.65
N SER A 189 -2.12 -5.79 3.17
CA SER A 189 -0.79 -5.17 3.25
C SER A 189 -0.39 -4.88 4.71
N PRO A 190 0.90 -4.94 5.06
CA PRO A 190 1.35 -4.73 6.44
C PRO A 190 1.55 -3.25 6.75
N THR A 191 0.89 -2.75 7.79
CA THR A 191 1.07 -1.39 8.33
C THR A 191 1.85 -1.32 9.65
N LEU A 192 2.30 -2.47 10.15
CA LEU A 192 3.07 -2.65 11.39
C LEU A 192 4.18 -3.68 11.16
N ALA A 193 5.31 -3.57 11.85
CA ALA A 193 6.37 -4.57 11.80
C ALA A 193 5.87 -5.96 12.25
N ALA A 194 4.98 -6.01 13.24
CA ALA A 194 4.34 -7.24 13.69
C ALA A 194 3.56 -7.97 12.56
N HIS A 195 2.93 -7.23 11.64
CA HIS A 195 2.28 -7.82 10.47
C HIS A 195 3.30 -8.48 9.54
N VAL A 196 4.48 -7.87 9.37
CA VAL A 196 5.57 -8.43 8.56
C VAL A 196 6.15 -9.68 9.22
N MET A 197 6.40 -9.63 10.54
CA MET A 197 6.94 -10.76 11.29
C MET A 197 6.03 -11.98 11.20
N LEU A 198 4.71 -11.78 11.29
CA LEU A 198 3.72 -12.84 11.16
C LEU A 198 3.77 -13.52 9.77
N ASP A 199 3.86 -12.72 8.71
CA ASP A 199 3.79 -13.23 7.33
C ASP A 199 5.12 -13.78 6.82
N LEU A 200 6.23 -13.09 7.13
CA LEU A 200 7.52 -13.25 6.47
C LEU A 200 8.68 -13.46 7.44
N GLY A 201 8.48 -13.38 8.76
CA GLY A 201 9.56 -13.46 9.74
C GLY A 201 10.42 -14.72 9.61
N ALA A 202 9.84 -15.85 9.23
CA ALA A 202 10.61 -17.09 9.00
C ALA A 202 11.25 -17.19 7.60
N ARG A 203 11.21 -16.14 6.77
CA ARG A 203 11.60 -16.18 5.34
C ARG A 203 12.58 -15.09 4.93
N ILE A 204 12.82 -14.12 5.80
CA ILE A 204 13.66 -12.94 5.52
C ILE A 204 14.62 -12.73 6.68
N PRO A 205 15.81 -12.15 6.45
CA PRO A 205 16.81 -12.00 7.50
C PRO A 205 16.52 -10.86 8.49
N LEU A 206 15.82 -9.81 8.06
CA LEU A 206 15.67 -8.60 8.87
C LEU A 206 14.35 -7.86 8.61
N VAL A 207 13.73 -7.41 9.70
CA VAL A 207 12.66 -6.42 9.74
C VAL A 207 13.13 -5.18 10.50
N ILE A 208 13.01 -4.01 9.88
CA ILE A 208 13.20 -2.73 10.56
C ILE A 208 11.85 -2.29 11.11
N ASP A 209 11.69 -2.23 12.44
CA ASP A 209 10.51 -1.67 13.09
C ASP A 209 10.66 -0.17 13.29
N GLY A 210 9.94 0.60 12.47
CA GLY A 210 9.84 2.06 12.61
C GLY A 210 8.48 2.53 13.11
N GLY A 211 7.71 1.63 13.75
CA GLY A 211 6.36 1.92 14.20
C GLY A 211 5.29 1.83 13.10
N PRO A 212 4.07 2.33 13.38
CA PRO A 212 2.95 2.29 12.44
C PRO A 212 3.15 3.16 11.20
N CYS A 213 2.70 2.67 10.03
CA CYS A 213 2.66 3.48 8.81
C CYS A 213 1.60 4.58 8.90
N GLY A 214 1.93 5.77 8.37
CA GLY A 214 1.06 6.95 8.47
C GLY A 214 -0.16 6.98 7.53
N GLY A 215 -0.15 6.29 6.38
CA GLY A 215 -1.19 6.41 5.34
C GLY A 215 -2.13 5.21 5.19
N GLY A 216 -1.74 4.03 5.68
CA GLY A 216 -2.54 2.79 5.72
C GLY A 216 -3.00 2.17 4.40
N VAL A 217 -2.90 2.87 3.27
CA VAL A 217 -3.06 2.34 1.91
C VAL A 217 -1.81 2.58 1.08
N GLU A 218 -1.62 1.81 0.01
CA GLU A 218 -0.46 1.97 -0.87
C GLU A 218 -0.47 3.29 -1.65
N SER A 219 0.67 3.59 -2.28
CA SER A 219 0.82 4.76 -3.15
C SER A 219 -0.15 4.77 -4.32
N THR A 220 -0.54 5.98 -4.73
CA THR A 220 -1.23 6.23 -5.99
C THR A 220 -0.27 5.96 -7.13
N VAL A 221 -0.72 5.24 -8.16
CA VAL A 221 0.10 4.92 -9.34
C VAL A 221 -0.43 5.69 -10.54
N LEU A 222 0.37 6.63 -11.03
CA LEU A 222 0.07 7.52 -12.14
C LEU A 222 0.88 7.13 -13.38
N ASP A 223 0.17 6.91 -14.48
CA ASP A 223 0.72 6.84 -15.82
C ASP A 223 0.46 8.16 -16.54
N GLY A 224 1.45 9.05 -16.49
CA GLY A 224 1.50 10.28 -17.29
C GLY A 224 2.08 10.09 -18.68
N LEU A 225 2.54 8.89 -19.04
CA LEU A 225 2.99 8.59 -20.42
C LEU A 225 1.79 8.37 -21.34
N ALA A 226 0.64 7.98 -20.78
CA ALA A 226 -0.64 7.94 -21.46
C ALA A 226 -1.20 9.36 -21.73
N SER A 227 -1.99 9.49 -22.80
CA SER A 227 -2.72 10.72 -23.14
C SER A 227 -4.21 10.42 -23.30
N PRO A 228 -5.09 10.93 -22.42
CA PRO A 228 -4.78 11.70 -21.20
C PRO A 228 -4.11 10.85 -20.11
N PRO A 229 -3.43 11.45 -19.11
CA PRO A 229 -2.86 10.75 -17.97
C PRO A 229 -3.86 9.87 -17.23
N VAL A 230 -3.37 8.77 -16.63
CA VAL A 230 -4.21 7.75 -16.02
C VAL A 230 -3.74 7.42 -14.60
N VAL A 231 -4.66 7.42 -13.64
CA VAL A 231 -4.46 6.77 -12.35
C VAL A 231 -4.78 5.27 -12.51
N LEU A 232 -3.73 4.46 -12.51
CA LEU A 232 -3.80 3.00 -12.59
C LEU A 232 -4.21 2.36 -11.27
N ARG A 233 -3.82 3.00 -10.16
CA ARG A 233 -4.18 2.57 -8.82
C ARG A 233 -4.41 3.78 -7.92
N PRO A 234 -5.61 3.99 -7.36
CA PRO A 234 -5.84 5.02 -6.35
C PRO A 234 -5.12 4.67 -5.04
N GLY A 235 -4.61 5.67 -4.34
CA GLY A 235 -3.80 5.52 -3.14
C GLY A 235 -3.71 6.82 -2.34
N GLY A 236 -2.61 6.98 -1.59
CA GLY A 236 -2.43 8.10 -0.66
C GLY A 236 -2.35 9.51 -1.26
N VAL A 237 -2.19 9.66 -2.59
CA VAL A 237 -2.37 10.96 -3.27
C VAL A 237 -3.68 10.91 -4.03
N THR A 238 -4.65 11.70 -3.61
CA THR A 238 -6.02 11.59 -4.12
C THR A 238 -6.15 12.09 -5.56
N VAL A 239 -7.19 11.62 -6.25
CA VAL A 239 -7.47 12.04 -7.64
C VAL A 239 -7.77 13.54 -7.69
N GLU A 240 -8.49 14.04 -6.69
CA GLU A 240 -8.83 15.44 -6.53
C GLU A 240 -7.56 16.28 -6.37
N MET A 241 -6.61 15.85 -5.53
CA MET A 241 -5.32 16.52 -5.38
C MET A 241 -4.55 16.54 -6.71
N LEU A 242 -4.51 15.43 -7.44
CA LEU A 242 -3.84 15.34 -8.73
C LEU A 242 -4.46 16.29 -9.76
N LYS A 243 -5.79 16.36 -9.87
CA LYS A 243 -6.48 17.26 -10.81
C LYS A 243 -6.18 18.75 -10.59
N THR A 244 -5.72 19.15 -9.40
CA THR A 244 -5.29 20.53 -9.13
C THR A 244 -3.90 20.88 -9.69
N ILE A 245 -3.19 19.91 -10.26
CA ILE A 245 -1.80 20.07 -10.70
C ILE A 245 -1.77 20.29 -12.22
N PRO A 246 -0.98 21.27 -12.71
CA PRO A 246 -0.85 21.51 -14.14
C PRO A 246 -0.53 20.25 -14.94
N GLY A 247 -1.31 19.99 -15.99
CA GLY A 247 -1.17 18.82 -16.88
C GLY A 247 -1.93 17.57 -16.43
N MET A 248 -2.63 17.62 -15.29
CA MET A 248 -3.40 16.51 -14.72
C MET A 248 -4.91 16.77 -14.72
N GLU A 249 -5.38 17.87 -15.33
CA GLU A 249 -6.78 18.31 -15.29
C GLU A 249 -7.72 17.27 -15.91
N ASN A 250 -7.27 16.64 -17.00
CA ASN A 250 -8.01 15.64 -17.75
C ASN A 250 -7.70 14.19 -17.33
N LEU A 251 -7.09 13.99 -16.14
CA LEU A 251 -6.72 12.65 -15.70
C LEU A 251 -7.94 11.73 -15.59
N ARG A 252 -7.76 10.47 -16.00
CA ARG A 252 -8.76 9.41 -15.88
C ARG A 252 -8.35 8.37 -14.85
N VAL A 253 -9.33 7.67 -14.30
CA VAL A 253 -9.15 6.61 -13.30
C VAL A 253 -9.54 5.27 -13.91
N TYR A 254 -8.58 4.34 -13.92
CA TYR A 254 -8.81 2.97 -14.36
C TYR A 254 -9.83 2.25 -13.46
N LYS A 255 -10.75 1.48 -14.07
CA LYS A 255 -11.91 0.82 -13.42
C LYS A 255 -12.97 1.75 -12.83
N LYS A 256 -12.91 3.04 -13.11
CA LYS A 256 -13.96 4.02 -12.80
C LYS A 256 -14.43 4.75 -14.07
N ASP A 257 -13.49 5.32 -14.81
CA ASP A 257 -13.79 6.07 -16.03
C ASP A 257 -13.68 5.20 -17.28
N PHE A 258 -12.88 4.12 -17.23
CA PHE A 258 -12.71 3.17 -18.33
C PHE A 258 -12.18 1.82 -17.85
N VAL A 259 -12.31 0.79 -18.70
CA VAL A 259 -11.72 -0.54 -18.53
C VAL A 259 -11.04 -0.92 -19.83
N ASP A 260 -9.90 -1.61 -19.73
CA ASP A 260 -9.10 -2.07 -20.87
C ASP A 260 -8.69 -3.53 -20.64
N SER A 261 -9.10 -4.42 -21.54
CA SER A 261 -8.85 -5.87 -21.44
C SER A 261 -7.39 -6.26 -21.67
N GLY A 262 -6.63 -5.48 -22.45
CA GLY A 262 -5.20 -5.68 -22.65
C GLY A 262 -4.41 -5.37 -21.39
N MET A 263 -4.78 -4.30 -20.67
CA MET A 263 -4.17 -3.95 -19.38
C MET A 263 -4.47 -4.97 -18.28
N GLU A 264 -5.60 -5.67 -18.34
CA GLU A 264 -5.92 -6.76 -17.40
C GLU A 264 -5.08 -8.02 -17.67
N ALA A 265 -4.85 -8.33 -18.94
CA ALA A 265 -4.03 -9.48 -19.34
C ALA A 265 -2.55 -9.29 -18.97
N ALA A 266 -2.02 -8.07 -19.13
CA ALA A 266 -0.62 -7.72 -18.91
C ALA A 266 -0.46 -6.47 -18.03
N PRO A 267 -0.55 -6.60 -16.70
CA PRO A 267 -0.58 -5.46 -15.77
C PRO A 267 0.79 -4.79 -15.65
N THR A 268 0.87 -3.51 -16.01
CA THR A 268 2.10 -2.71 -15.89
C THR A 268 2.46 -2.32 -14.46
N THR A 269 1.54 -2.51 -13.50
CA THR A 269 1.73 -2.10 -12.10
C THR A 269 1.17 -3.10 -11.09
N PRO A 270 1.71 -3.16 -9.86
CA PRO A 270 1.17 -4.02 -8.82
C PRO A 270 -0.29 -3.69 -8.47
N GLY A 271 -1.10 -4.74 -8.28
CA GLY A 271 -2.44 -4.62 -7.72
C GLY A 271 -3.58 -4.66 -8.75
N MET A 272 -3.31 -4.98 -10.02
CA MET A 272 -4.31 -4.95 -11.10
C MET A 272 -4.95 -6.31 -11.42
N LYS A 273 -4.16 -7.41 -11.46
CA LYS A 273 -4.58 -8.72 -12.01
C LYS A 273 -5.00 -9.75 -10.96
N TYR A 274 -4.29 -9.85 -9.83
CA TYR A 274 -4.50 -10.92 -8.85
C TYR A 274 -5.47 -10.50 -7.74
N ARG A 275 -6.05 -11.49 -7.05
CA ARG A 275 -6.79 -11.22 -5.81
C ARG A 275 -5.79 -10.67 -4.79
N HIS A 276 -6.10 -9.50 -4.25
CA HIS A 276 -5.23 -8.77 -3.33
C HIS A 276 -6.03 -8.37 -2.10
N TYR A 277 -5.35 -8.33 -0.97
CA TYR A 277 -5.88 -7.83 0.31
C TYR A 277 -6.94 -8.72 0.96
N THR A 278 -7.05 -9.98 0.54
CA THR A 278 -8.05 -10.90 1.03
C THR A 278 -7.55 -11.56 2.32
N PRO A 279 -8.23 -11.32 3.46
CA PRO A 279 -7.99 -12.11 4.66
C PRO A 279 -8.52 -13.55 4.47
N GLU A 280 -8.17 -14.44 5.38
CA GLU A 280 -8.70 -15.81 5.42
C GLU A 280 -10.23 -15.85 5.63
N ALA A 281 -10.75 -14.90 6.41
CA ALA A 281 -12.18 -14.72 6.62
C ALA A 281 -12.89 -14.21 5.36
N GLU A 282 -14.14 -14.63 5.17
CA GLU A 282 -14.97 -14.08 4.08
C GLU A 282 -15.21 -12.58 4.31
N VAL A 283 -14.99 -11.75 3.29
CA VAL A 283 -15.29 -10.31 3.35
C VAL A 283 -16.57 -10.02 2.56
N VAL A 284 -17.57 -9.45 3.23
CA VAL A 284 -18.82 -8.97 2.62
C VAL A 284 -18.87 -7.46 2.74
N VAL A 285 -19.01 -6.77 1.62
CA VAL A 285 -19.00 -5.31 1.55
C VAL A 285 -20.42 -4.83 1.30
N PHE A 286 -20.83 -3.81 2.04
CA PHE A 286 -22.11 -3.14 1.83
C PHE A 286 -21.85 -1.78 1.19
N GLU A 287 -22.53 -1.47 0.11
CA GLU A 287 -22.42 -0.18 -0.60
C GLU A 287 -23.82 0.39 -0.84
N LEU A 288 -23.99 1.71 -0.76
CA LEU A 288 -25.25 2.33 -1.17
C LEU A 288 -25.35 2.38 -2.70
N ALA A 289 -26.56 2.20 -3.24
CA ALA A 289 -26.81 2.42 -4.66
C ALA A 289 -26.48 3.87 -5.06
N GLN A 290 -25.95 4.08 -6.27
CA GLN A 290 -25.56 5.42 -6.73
C GLN A 290 -26.76 6.38 -6.87
N ASP A 291 -27.96 5.85 -7.10
CA ASP A 291 -29.19 6.64 -7.30
C ASP A 291 -29.80 7.17 -5.98
N THR A 292 -29.39 6.66 -4.81
CA THR A 292 -29.87 7.13 -3.50
C THR A 292 -29.00 8.23 -2.88
N ILE A 293 -27.93 8.64 -3.56
CA ILE A 293 -27.10 9.79 -3.16
C ILE A 293 -27.67 11.04 -3.85
N GLU A 294 -28.62 11.72 -3.21
CA GLU A 294 -29.15 12.97 -3.78
C GLU A 294 -28.01 14.00 -3.96
N PRO A 295 -27.92 14.69 -5.12
CA PRO A 295 -26.77 15.51 -5.51
C PRO A 295 -26.50 16.74 -4.61
N HIS A 296 -27.35 16.97 -3.60
CA HIS A 296 -27.25 18.10 -2.67
C HIS A 296 -27.32 17.72 -1.19
N THR A 297 -27.39 16.43 -0.83
CA THR A 297 -27.26 15.98 0.56
C THR A 297 -25.88 15.38 0.79
N THR A 298 -25.04 16.11 1.54
CA THR A 298 -23.68 15.70 1.94
C THR A 298 -23.68 14.60 3.01
N HIS A 299 -24.77 13.86 3.17
CA HIS A 299 -24.90 12.78 4.15
C HIS A 299 -25.47 11.55 3.46
N CYS A 300 -24.61 10.59 3.10
CA CYS A 300 -25.03 9.18 3.04
C CYS A 300 -25.82 8.91 4.33
N ASN A 301 -27.05 8.40 4.26
CA ASN A 301 -27.79 8.05 5.48
C ASN A 301 -27.05 6.87 6.13
N PRO A 302 -26.18 7.08 7.14
CA PRO A 302 -25.33 6.02 7.67
C PRO A 302 -26.20 4.91 8.27
N THR A 303 -27.44 5.26 8.64
CA THR A 303 -28.49 4.37 9.15
C THR A 303 -28.86 3.27 8.16
N GLN A 304 -28.98 3.52 6.86
CA GLN A 304 -29.40 2.48 5.90
C GLN A 304 -28.35 1.39 5.76
N LEU A 305 -27.10 1.81 5.53
CA LEU A 305 -25.96 0.91 5.42
C LEU A 305 -25.77 0.12 6.73
N ARG A 306 -25.82 0.83 7.87
CA ARG A 306 -25.75 0.25 9.21
C ARG A 306 -26.85 -0.79 9.43
N CYS A 307 -28.09 -0.48 9.06
CA CYS A 307 -29.23 -1.38 9.20
C CYS A 307 -29.03 -2.66 8.37
N ALA A 308 -28.58 -2.54 7.12
CA ALA A 308 -28.31 -3.69 6.26
C ALA A 308 -27.21 -4.59 6.84
N VAL A 309 -26.12 -4.00 7.34
CA VAL A 309 -25.04 -4.73 8.03
C VAL A 309 -25.54 -5.40 9.30
N ASN A 310 -26.34 -4.71 10.12
CA ASN A 310 -26.93 -5.27 11.33
C ASN A 310 -27.84 -6.46 11.02
N GLN A 311 -28.71 -6.33 10.01
CA GLN A 311 -29.61 -7.41 9.57
C GLN A 311 -28.82 -8.63 9.10
N GLU A 312 -27.76 -8.44 8.31
CA GLU A 312 -26.90 -9.54 7.87
C GLU A 312 -26.17 -10.19 9.05
N ALA A 313 -25.66 -9.39 9.99
CA ALA A 313 -25.02 -9.91 11.20
C ALA A 313 -25.99 -10.79 12.01
N ILE A 314 -27.23 -10.33 12.22
CA ILE A 314 -28.27 -11.11 12.91
C ILE A 314 -28.58 -12.40 12.15
N ARG A 315 -28.70 -12.33 10.81
CA ARG A 315 -28.93 -13.51 9.97
C ARG A 315 -27.81 -14.54 10.12
N LEU A 316 -26.56 -14.09 10.11
CA LEU A 316 -25.37 -14.95 10.24
C LEU A 316 -25.22 -15.53 11.65
N LEU A 317 -25.59 -14.78 12.70
CA LEU A 317 -25.63 -15.27 14.08
C LEU A 317 -26.60 -16.44 14.22
N ASN A 318 -27.74 -16.38 13.51
CA ASN A 318 -28.77 -17.42 13.52
C ASN A 318 -28.44 -18.61 12.62
N SER A 319 -27.57 -18.46 11.62
CA SER A 319 -27.29 -19.50 10.63
C SER A 319 -25.91 -20.17 10.76
N THR A 320 -25.03 -19.63 11.59
CA THR A 320 -23.65 -20.12 11.77
C THR A 320 -23.27 -20.07 13.24
N ASP A 321 -22.20 -20.77 13.64
CA ASP A 321 -21.58 -20.64 14.97
C ASP A 321 -20.29 -19.80 14.97
N HIS A 322 -19.90 -19.27 13.81
CA HIS A 322 -18.67 -18.49 13.69
C HIS A 322 -18.77 -17.12 14.39
N LYS A 323 -17.62 -16.59 14.81
CA LYS A 323 -17.52 -15.17 15.18
C LYS A 323 -17.70 -14.31 13.93
N ILE A 324 -18.40 -13.20 14.06
CA ILE A 324 -18.69 -12.25 12.99
C ILE A 324 -17.96 -10.95 13.30
N GLY A 325 -17.06 -10.54 12.41
CA GLY A 325 -16.39 -9.26 12.44
C GLY A 325 -17.22 -8.20 11.75
N ILE A 326 -17.27 -6.98 12.29
CA ILE A 326 -17.90 -5.84 11.66
C ILE A 326 -16.91 -4.66 11.65
N LEU A 327 -16.62 -4.14 10.46
CA LEU A 327 -15.80 -2.95 10.23
C LEU A 327 -16.70 -1.77 9.91
N ARG A 328 -16.60 -0.72 10.72
CA ARG A 328 -17.50 0.44 10.72
C ARG A 328 -16.72 1.74 10.73
N THR A 329 -17.30 2.83 10.22
CA THR A 329 -16.67 4.15 10.33
C THR A 329 -16.81 4.71 11.75
N THR A 330 -18.03 4.73 12.29
CA THR A 330 -18.35 5.27 13.61
C THR A 330 -19.04 4.24 14.52
N PRO A 331 -19.02 4.45 15.86
CA PRO A 331 -19.85 3.69 16.79
C PRO A 331 -21.34 3.76 16.47
N ASP A 332 -22.09 2.79 16.96
CA ASP A 332 -23.55 2.87 16.96
C ASP A 332 -23.96 4.09 17.80
N PRO A 333 -24.91 4.93 17.34
CA PRO A 333 -25.57 5.88 18.23
C PRO A 333 -26.12 5.06 19.41
N GLY A 334 -25.97 5.58 20.63
CA GLY A 334 -26.27 4.84 21.87
C GLY A 334 -27.62 4.12 21.90
N PRO A 335 -27.85 3.23 22.87
CA PRO A 335 -28.92 2.24 22.83
C PRO A 335 -30.27 2.85 22.43
N SER A 336 -30.84 2.39 21.31
CA SER A 336 -32.27 2.52 21.05
C SER A 336 -33.01 1.51 21.93
N ASP A 337 -34.08 1.94 22.61
CA ASP A 337 -34.77 1.26 23.71
C ASP A 337 -35.34 -0.16 23.42
N THR A 338 -35.07 -0.80 22.28
CA THR A 338 -35.79 -2.03 21.87
C THR A 338 -34.95 -3.23 21.45
N ASP A 339 -33.62 -3.15 21.34
CA ASP A 339 -32.79 -4.31 20.97
C ASP A 339 -31.52 -4.40 21.82
N THR A 340 -31.10 -5.62 22.18
CA THR A 340 -29.77 -5.85 22.75
C THR A 340 -28.74 -5.40 21.70
N PRO A 341 -27.88 -4.41 21.99
CA PRO A 341 -26.91 -3.94 21.02
C PRO A 341 -26.06 -5.10 20.50
N LEU A 342 -25.85 -5.20 19.18
CA LEU A 342 -25.00 -6.23 18.59
C LEU A 342 -23.61 -6.28 19.24
N SER A 343 -23.13 -5.14 19.73
CA SER A 343 -21.87 -4.99 20.47
C SER A 343 -21.80 -5.78 21.79
N GLN A 344 -22.94 -6.19 22.36
CA GLN A 344 -22.99 -7.02 23.57
C GLN A 344 -23.00 -8.52 23.27
N ASN A 345 -23.14 -8.92 22.01
CA ASN A 345 -23.11 -10.34 21.64
C ASN A 345 -21.65 -10.85 21.63
N PRO A 346 -21.31 -11.91 22.39
CA PRO A 346 -19.93 -12.41 22.50
C PRO A 346 -19.35 -12.97 21.20
N ARG A 347 -20.19 -13.21 20.18
CA ARG A 347 -19.79 -13.67 18.85
C ARG A 347 -19.58 -12.51 17.86
N ILE A 348 -19.82 -11.26 18.27
CA ILE A 348 -19.63 -10.08 17.44
C ILE A 348 -18.34 -9.37 17.85
N GLU A 349 -17.45 -9.16 16.89
CA GLU A 349 -16.24 -8.34 17.05
C GLU A 349 -16.43 -7.08 16.21
N GLN A 350 -16.32 -5.89 16.80
CA GLN A 350 -16.44 -4.62 16.07
C GLN A 350 -15.11 -3.84 16.11
N ILE A 351 -14.73 -3.27 14.97
CA ILE A 351 -13.63 -2.31 14.88
C ILE A 351 -14.11 -1.06 14.15
N TYR A 352 -13.84 0.09 14.76
CA TYR A 352 -14.13 1.41 14.19
C TYR A 352 -12.90 1.94 13.46
N LEU A 353 -13.07 2.21 12.17
CA LEU A 353 -12.04 2.71 11.27
C LEU A 353 -11.89 4.24 11.32
N GLY A 354 -12.85 4.93 11.94
CA GLY A 354 -12.88 6.39 12.07
C GLY A 354 -13.84 7.06 11.10
N ALA A 355 -14.14 8.32 11.37
CA ALA A 355 -15.20 9.07 10.69
C ALA A 355 -14.77 9.71 9.35
N SER A 356 -13.47 9.83 9.07
CA SER A 356 -12.95 10.45 7.85
C SER A 356 -12.38 9.41 6.88
N PRO A 357 -12.36 9.68 5.55
CA PRO A 357 -11.73 8.78 4.58
C PRO A 357 -10.26 8.47 4.89
N ASP A 358 -9.50 9.47 5.35
CA ASP A 358 -8.10 9.30 5.79
C ASP A 358 -7.98 8.39 7.02
N SER A 359 -8.83 8.53 8.04
CA SER A 359 -8.81 7.61 9.19
C SER A 359 -9.14 6.18 8.75
N VAL A 360 -10.12 6.03 7.85
CA VAL A 360 -10.51 4.72 7.33
C VAL A 360 -9.36 4.07 6.56
N ALA A 361 -8.66 4.85 5.72
CA ALA A 361 -7.49 4.39 4.99
C ALA A 361 -6.36 3.91 5.92
N LYS A 362 -6.07 4.68 6.98
CA LYS A 362 -5.08 4.34 8.01
C LYS A 362 -5.38 3.00 8.70
N GLU A 363 -6.64 2.79 9.03
CA GLU A 363 -7.07 1.68 9.88
C GLU A 363 -7.43 0.40 9.11
N LEU A 364 -7.76 0.50 7.82
CA LEU A 364 -8.33 -0.60 7.04
C LEU A 364 -7.53 -1.91 7.13
N PHE A 365 -6.24 -1.90 6.77
CA PHE A 365 -5.46 -3.14 6.78
C PHE A 365 -5.16 -3.66 8.18
N ARG A 366 -4.98 -2.76 9.16
CA ARG A 366 -4.83 -3.15 10.57
C ARG A 366 -6.08 -3.87 11.05
N ALA A 367 -7.26 -3.32 10.76
CA ALA A 367 -8.53 -3.90 11.16
C ALA A 367 -8.80 -5.24 10.48
N LEU A 368 -8.51 -5.39 9.18
CA LEU A 368 -8.62 -6.67 8.48
C LEU A 368 -7.74 -7.75 9.11
N ARG A 369 -6.49 -7.42 9.44
CA ARG A 369 -5.56 -8.36 10.10
C ARG A 369 -5.95 -8.67 11.54
N GLU A 370 -6.45 -7.68 12.27
CA GLU A 370 -6.96 -7.87 13.63
C GLU A 370 -8.17 -8.81 13.64
N MET A 371 -9.07 -8.70 12.66
CA MET A 371 -10.19 -9.63 12.50
C MET A 371 -9.73 -11.07 12.25
N GLU A 372 -8.69 -11.28 11.44
CA GLU A 372 -8.07 -12.61 11.27
C GLU A 372 -7.49 -13.12 12.59
N HIS A 373 -6.77 -12.28 13.33
CA HIS A 373 -6.19 -12.64 14.63
C HIS A 373 -7.27 -13.06 15.63
N ARG A 374 -8.42 -12.38 15.62
CA ARG A 374 -9.61 -12.70 16.43
C ARG A 374 -10.39 -13.92 15.94
N LYS A 375 -9.95 -14.55 14.84
CA LYS A 375 -10.54 -15.75 14.23
C LYS A 375 -12.02 -15.57 13.88
N VAL A 376 -12.38 -14.41 13.35
CA VAL A 376 -13.74 -14.23 12.79
C VAL A 376 -13.88 -15.04 11.52
N GLY A 377 -15.04 -15.66 11.30
CA GLY A 377 -15.31 -16.45 10.09
C GLY A 377 -15.76 -15.60 8.90
N VAL A 378 -16.35 -14.44 9.19
CA VAL A 378 -16.86 -13.48 8.20
C VAL A 378 -16.68 -12.06 8.72
N ILE A 379 -16.32 -11.14 7.82
CA ILE A 379 -16.11 -9.72 8.07
C ILE A 379 -17.12 -8.95 7.23
N LEU A 380 -18.04 -8.26 7.89
CA LEU A 380 -18.97 -7.33 7.26
C LEU A 380 -18.36 -5.93 7.26
N VAL A 381 -18.29 -5.29 6.10
CA VAL A 381 -17.61 -4.00 5.92
C VAL A 381 -18.60 -2.97 5.41
N GLU A 382 -18.70 -1.85 6.13
CA GLU A 382 -19.40 -0.67 5.66
C GLU A 382 -18.56 0.07 4.61
N GLY A 383 -19.11 0.19 3.40
CA GLY A 383 -18.55 1.03 2.36
C GLY A 383 -18.53 2.51 2.75
N VAL A 384 -17.62 3.25 2.13
CA VAL A 384 -17.47 4.70 2.26
C VAL A 384 -17.65 5.37 0.91
N THR A 385 -17.84 6.69 0.90
CA THR A 385 -17.88 7.45 -0.36
C THR A 385 -16.55 7.38 -1.08
N GLU A 386 -16.56 7.44 -2.42
CA GLU A 386 -15.34 7.41 -3.23
C GLU A 386 -14.65 8.77 -3.39
N GLU A 387 -14.81 9.66 -2.41
CA GLU A 387 -14.16 10.95 -2.38
C GLU A 387 -12.84 10.87 -1.63
N ARG A 388 -11.82 11.60 -2.10
CA ARG A 388 -10.48 11.64 -1.47
C ARG A 388 -9.89 10.23 -1.31
N GLU A 389 -9.43 9.87 -0.11
CA GLU A 389 -8.88 8.54 0.20
C GLU A 389 -9.93 7.43 0.08
N GLY A 390 -11.22 7.77 0.10
CA GLY A 390 -12.32 6.82 0.01
C GLY A 390 -12.32 6.00 -1.28
N LEU A 391 -11.87 6.59 -2.40
CA LEU A 391 -11.65 5.85 -3.65
C LEU A 391 -10.58 4.75 -3.49
N ALA A 392 -9.49 5.05 -2.78
CA ALA A 392 -8.44 4.08 -2.52
C ALA A 392 -8.94 2.96 -1.60
N VAL A 393 -9.65 3.33 -0.52
CA VAL A 393 -10.29 2.42 0.44
C VAL A 393 -11.24 1.46 -0.28
N MET A 394 -12.21 1.98 -1.03
CA MET A 394 -13.17 1.15 -1.76
C MET A 394 -12.49 0.27 -2.81
N ASN A 395 -11.42 0.75 -3.46
CA ASN A 395 -10.62 -0.10 -4.36
C ASN A 395 -9.99 -1.30 -3.64
N ARG A 396 -9.54 -1.15 -2.38
CA ARG A 396 -8.97 -2.25 -1.57
C ARG A 396 -10.06 -3.20 -1.07
N ILE A 397 -11.12 -2.64 -0.52
CA ILE A 397 -12.25 -3.38 0.05
C ILE A 397 -12.93 -4.25 -1.01
N ARG A 398 -13.22 -3.70 -2.20
CA ARG A 398 -13.82 -4.49 -3.31
C ARG A 398 -12.93 -5.61 -3.82
N LYS A 399 -11.59 -5.44 -3.77
CA LYS A 399 -10.63 -6.50 -4.12
C LYS A 399 -10.53 -7.58 -3.05
N ALA A 400 -10.67 -7.20 -1.79
CA ALA A 400 -10.71 -8.13 -0.67
C ALA A 400 -12.02 -8.94 -0.66
N ALA A 401 -13.13 -8.29 -1.03
CA ALA A 401 -14.49 -8.82 -0.98
C ALA A 401 -14.64 -10.17 -1.68
N SER A 402 -15.32 -11.10 -1.00
CA SER A 402 -15.89 -12.29 -1.61
C SER A 402 -17.29 -12.00 -2.18
N ARG A 403 -18.00 -11.04 -1.58
CA ARG A 403 -19.35 -10.63 -1.99
C ARG A 403 -19.56 -9.14 -1.75
N ILE A 404 -20.25 -8.48 -2.68
CA ILE A 404 -20.66 -7.08 -2.56
C ILE A 404 -22.19 -7.04 -2.53
N HIS A 405 -22.76 -6.35 -1.55
CA HIS A 405 -24.18 -6.15 -1.37
C HIS A 405 -24.52 -4.67 -1.58
N ILE A 406 -25.37 -4.40 -2.57
CA ILE A 406 -25.84 -3.04 -2.85
C ILE A 406 -27.12 -2.81 -2.05
N VAL A 407 -27.07 -1.82 -1.16
CA VAL A 407 -28.18 -1.36 -0.33
C VAL A 407 -28.94 -0.30 -1.10
N SER A 408 -30.18 -0.63 -1.46
CA SER A 408 -31.15 0.24 -2.14
C SER A 408 -31.94 1.09 -1.18
#